data_AF-A0A4Z2AZS3-F1
#
_entry.id   AF-A0A4Z2AZS3-F1
#
_cell.length_a   1.000
_cell.length_b   1.000
_cell.length_c   1.000
_cell.angle_alpha   90.00
_cell.angle_beta   90.00
_cell.angle_gamma   90.00
#
_symmetry.space_group_name_H-M   'P 1'
#
loop_
_entity.id
_entity.type
_entity.pdbx_description
1 polymer ?
#
loop_
_entity_poly.entity_id
_entity_poly.type
_entity_poly.pdbx_seq_one_letter_code
_entity_poly.pdbx_strand_id
1 'polypeptide(L)'
;MCEKINKVNSWLSSVFGDQPVPHFEVTSRTVELLHQLAQLSEARCGDTALLVEDLKQKASEYEADGAHLRDVLLQGAGLSYTGLSKPASDYLSALVDTAMVLGVRDTSLSSFMPAVNNLTSDLLEAEKSHRRLERELRALRKRLGATLMLRNTLQEDVNKTVKSQAVESAKAEERLLNMDFVTAKAKELGKRRERAEAQLVSRNMDPSVTHQAIVQLSEDVAALKQEIIPSKKKLEPYMDLSPNPSLAQVKIEEAKRELAALDSQLELNMDFK
;
A
#
# COMPACT_ATOMS: atom_id res chain seq x y z
N MET A 1 -8.72 -28.11 59.36
CA MET A 1 -8.19 -28.74 58.12
C MET A 1 -8.83 -30.12 57.88
N CYS A 2 -8.94 -30.98 58.89
CA CYS A 2 -9.57 -32.31 58.79
C CYS A 2 -11.03 -32.30 58.31
N GLU A 3 -11.88 -31.38 58.81
CA GLU A 3 -13.29 -31.31 58.38
C GLU A 3 -13.47 -30.98 56.89
N LYS A 4 -12.66 -30.04 56.37
CA LYS A 4 -12.68 -29.67 54.94
C LYS A 4 -12.27 -30.84 54.05
N ILE A 5 -11.24 -31.59 54.46
CA ILE A 5 -10.76 -32.78 53.74
C ILE A 5 -11.81 -33.90 53.74
N ASN A 6 -12.45 -34.14 54.88
CA ASN A 6 -13.51 -35.15 54.98
C ASN A 6 -14.71 -34.82 54.07
N LYS A 7 -15.13 -33.55 54.04
CA LYS A 7 -16.20 -33.10 53.14
C LYS A 7 -15.80 -33.23 51.67
N VAL A 8 -14.56 -32.91 51.32
CA VAL A 8 -14.01 -33.09 49.96
C VAL A 8 -13.99 -34.57 49.56
N ASN A 9 -13.51 -35.47 50.43
CA ASN A 9 -13.45 -36.90 50.12
C ASN A 9 -14.83 -37.54 49.97
N SER A 10 -15.80 -37.15 50.80
CA SER A 10 -17.19 -37.59 50.67
C SER A 10 -17.83 -37.09 49.38
N TRP A 11 -17.57 -35.82 49.02
CA TRP A 11 -18.06 -35.25 47.77
C TRP A 11 -17.43 -35.92 46.55
N LEU A 12 -16.11 -36.13 46.54
CA LEU A 12 -15.43 -36.84 45.46
C LEU A 12 -15.97 -38.27 45.31
N SER A 13 -16.18 -38.98 46.41
CA SER A 13 -16.79 -40.33 46.37
C SER A 13 -18.20 -40.30 45.77
N SER A 14 -19.01 -39.28 46.08
CA SER A 14 -20.34 -39.11 45.47
C SER A 14 -20.29 -38.73 43.98
N VAL A 15 -19.28 -37.97 43.54
CA VAL A 15 -19.12 -37.56 42.14
C VAL A 15 -18.61 -38.70 41.26
N PHE A 16 -17.68 -39.50 41.79
CA PHE A 16 -17.10 -40.64 41.06
C PHE A 16 -17.94 -41.92 41.19
N GLY A 17 -18.88 -41.98 42.13
CA GLY A 17 -19.77 -43.13 42.32
C GLY A 17 -18.98 -44.41 42.59
N ASP A 18 -19.13 -45.40 41.71
CA ASP A 18 -18.43 -46.69 41.79
C ASP A 18 -16.98 -46.63 41.26
N GLN A 19 -16.54 -45.51 40.68
CA GLN A 19 -15.18 -45.35 40.17
C GLN A 19 -14.21 -44.92 41.27
N PRO A 20 -12.96 -45.42 41.26
CA PRO A 20 -11.96 -44.98 42.23
C PRO A 20 -11.60 -43.50 42.01
N VAL A 21 -11.59 -42.73 43.09
CA VAL A 21 -11.20 -41.32 43.08
C VAL A 21 -9.72 -41.20 42.65
N PRO A 22 -9.39 -40.40 41.61
CA PRO A 22 -8.01 -40.20 41.19
C PRO A 22 -7.14 -39.65 42.31
N HIS A 23 -5.88 -40.10 42.37
CA HIS A 23 -4.92 -39.61 43.34
C HIS A 23 -4.66 -38.11 43.10
N PHE A 24 -4.73 -37.30 44.17
CA PHE A 24 -4.46 -35.87 44.13
C PHE A 24 -3.56 -35.45 45.30
N GLU A 25 -2.81 -34.37 45.11
CA GLU A 25 -1.94 -33.83 46.16
C GLU A 25 -2.77 -33.16 47.26
N VAL A 26 -2.64 -33.63 48.51
CA VAL A 26 -3.36 -33.08 49.67
C VAL A 26 -2.55 -31.93 50.30
N THR A 27 -2.62 -30.77 49.65
CA THR A 27 -2.00 -29.51 50.09
C THR A 27 -3.11 -28.57 50.60
N SER A 28 -2.80 -27.65 51.53
CA SER A 28 -3.81 -26.70 52.05
C SER A 28 -4.55 -25.94 50.93
N ARG A 29 -3.83 -25.56 49.87
CA ARG A 29 -4.39 -24.89 48.69
C ARG A 29 -5.31 -25.79 47.87
N THR A 30 -4.94 -27.05 47.64
CA THR A 30 -5.74 -27.97 46.82
C THR A 30 -7.00 -28.39 47.55
N VAL A 31 -6.91 -28.64 48.86
CA VAL A 31 -8.06 -28.93 49.73
C VAL A 31 -9.03 -27.75 49.75
N GLU A 32 -8.54 -26.51 49.80
CA GLU A 32 -9.40 -25.33 49.80
C GLU A 32 -10.13 -25.13 48.46
N LEU A 33 -9.43 -25.31 47.35
CA LEU A 33 -10.04 -25.27 46.00
C LEU A 33 -11.08 -26.37 45.81
N LEU A 34 -10.77 -27.61 46.20
CA LEU A 34 -11.70 -28.73 46.11
C LEU A 34 -12.90 -28.54 47.04
N HIS A 35 -12.72 -27.94 48.21
CA HIS A 35 -13.81 -27.64 49.13
C HIS A 35 -14.74 -26.57 48.57
N GLN A 36 -14.20 -25.52 47.95
CA GLN A 36 -15.00 -24.51 47.24
C GLN A 36 -15.76 -25.12 46.06
N LEU A 37 -15.11 -25.99 45.27
CA LEU A 37 -15.75 -26.74 44.19
C LEU A 37 -16.88 -27.63 44.70
N ALA A 38 -16.67 -28.34 45.80
CA ALA A 38 -17.68 -29.16 46.46
C ALA A 38 -18.89 -28.30 46.86
N GLN A 39 -18.68 -27.18 47.54
CA GLN A 39 -19.75 -26.26 47.95
C GLN A 39 -20.54 -25.70 46.77
N LEU A 40 -19.85 -25.25 45.72
CA LEU A 40 -20.49 -24.73 44.50
C LEU A 40 -21.29 -25.82 43.77
N SER A 41 -20.75 -27.03 43.71
CA SER A 41 -21.44 -28.15 43.08
C SER A 41 -22.65 -28.62 43.90
N GLU A 42 -22.55 -28.67 45.22
CA GLU A 42 -23.62 -29.06 46.14
C GLU A 42 -24.79 -28.06 46.05
N ALA A 43 -24.48 -26.76 46.06
CA ALA A 43 -25.48 -25.71 45.87
C ALA A 43 -26.19 -25.83 44.51
N ARG A 44 -25.41 -25.93 43.42
CA ARG A 44 -25.97 -26.06 42.06
C ARG A 44 -26.78 -27.35 41.89
N CYS A 45 -26.27 -28.47 42.40
CA CYS A 45 -26.92 -29.77 42.29
C CYS A 45 -28.19 -29.83 43.15
N GLY A 46 -28.18 -29.22 44.34
CA GLY A 46 -29.35 -29.10 45.21
C GLY A 46 -30.48 -28.33 44.53
N ASP A 47 -30.19 -27.17 43.95
CA ASP A 47 -31.19 -26.37 43.22
C ASP A 47 -31.78 -27.14 42.04
N THR A 48 -30.93 -27.84 41.27
CA THR A 48 -31.42 -28.69 40.16
C THR A 48 -32.25 -29.88 40.64
N ALA A 49 -31.90 -30.48 41.78
CA ALA A 49 -32.65 -31.60 42.34
C ALA A 49 -34.04 -31.17 42.79
N LEU A 50 -34.14 -30.03 43.51
CA LEU A 50 -35.42 -29.46 43.90
C LEU A 50 -36.29 -29.10 42.69
N LEU A 51 -35.70 -28.53 41.63
CA LEU A 51 -36.42 -28.25 40.39
C LEU A 51 -36.95 -29.53 39.73
N VAL A 52 -36.16 -30.61 39.72
CA VAL A 52 -36.59 -31.91 39.18
C VAL A 52 -37.73 -32.50 40.02
N GLU A 53 -37.67 -32.41 41.34
CA GLU A 53 -38.74 -32.88 42.23
C GLU A 53 -40.03 -32.08 42.02
N ASP A 54 -39.95 -30.75 41.95
CA ASP A 54 -41.09 -29.87 41.65
C ASP A 54 -41.73 -30.20 40.29
N LEU A 55 -40.92 -30.39 39.24
CA LEU A 55 -41.42 -30.78 37.92
C LEU A 55 -42.09 -32.16 37.93
N LYS A 56 -41.55 -33.12 38.66
CA LYS A 56 -42.17 -34.45 38.82
C LYS A 56 -43.51 -34.34 39.55
N GLN A 57 -43.57 -33.56 40.62
CA GLN A 57 -44.82 -33.32 41.35
C GLN A 57 -45.86 -32.69 40.43
N LYS A 58 -45.51 -31.60 39.72
CA LYS A 58 -46.42 -30.95 38.77
C LYS A 58 -46.89 -31.90 37.67
N ALA A 59 -46.00 -32.73 37.13
CA ALA A 59 -46.37 -33.73 36.13
C ALA A 59 -47.42 -34.72 36.68
N SER A 60 -47.24 -35.18 37.92
CA SER A 60 -48.21 -36.07 38.56
C SER A 60 -49.55 -35.39 38.86
N GLU A 61 -49.55 -34.12 39.25
CA GLU A 61 -50.76 -33.32 39.45
C GLU A 61 -51.52 -33.13 38.14
N TYR A 62 -50.83 -32.75 37.05
CA TYR A 62 -51.44 -32.62 35.73
C TYR A 62 -51.99 -33.94 35.18
N GLU A 63 -51.31 -35.06 35.42
CA GLU A 63 -51.79 -36.38 35.02
C GLU A 63 -53.06 -36.77 35.79
N ALA A 64 -53.10 -36.52 37.10
CA ALA A 64 -54.28 -36.77 37.93
C ALA A 64 -55.47 -35.88 37.52
N ASP A 65 -55.24 -34.58 37.29
CA ASP A 65 -56.25 -33.66 36.78
C ASP A 65 -56.77 -34.09 35.40
N GLY A 66 -55.87 -34.52 34.51
CA GLY A 66 -56.23 -35.05 33.20
C GLY A 66 -57.08 -36.32 33.28
N ALA A 67 -56.77 -37.22 34.20
CA ALA A 67 -57.59 -38.41 34.47
C ALA A 67 -58.96 -38.04 35.04
N HIS A 68 -59.01 -37.09 35.97
CA HIS A 68 -60.25 -36.59 36.55
C HIS A 68 -61.17 -35.96 35.49
N LEU A 69 -60.64 -35.05 34.66
CA LEU A 69 -61.41 -34.42 33.58
C LEU A 69 -61.95 -35.44 32.57
N ARG A 70 -61.16 -36.47 32.25
CA ARG A 70 -61.60 -37.56 31.37
C ARG A 70 -62.80 -38.32 31.95
N ASP A 71 -62.77 -38.63 33.25
CA ASP A 71 -63.87 -39.31 33.93
C ASP A 71 -65.13 -38.43 33.98
N VAL A 72 -64.98 -37.14 34.31
CA VAL A 72 -66.08 -36.16 34.32
C VAL A 72 -66.75 -36.05 32.94
N LEU A 73 -65.96 -35.99 31.86
CA LEU A 73 -66.50 -35.92 30.48
C LEU A 73 -67.25 -37.21 30.09
N LEU A 74 -66.73 -38.37 30.49
CA LEU A 74 -67.35 -39.65 30.21
C LEU A 74 -68.66 -39.82 30.99
N GLN A 75 -68.67 -39.51 32.29
CA GLN A 75 -69.85 -39.67 33.14
C GLN A 75 -70.92 -38.60 32.90
N GLY A 76 -70.51 -37.35 32.68
CA GLY A 76 -71.42 -36.20 32.56
C GLY A 76 -72.00 -36.01 31.15
N ALA A 77 -71.21 -36.27 30.11
CA ALA A 77 -71.60 -36.00 28.73
C ALA A 77 -71.56 -37.24 27.82
N GLY A 78 -71.10 -38.40 28.32
CA GLY A 78 -70.92 -39.61 27.51
C GLY A 78 -69.83 -39.45 26.44
N LEU A 79 -68.96 -38.44 26.57
CA LEU A 79 -67.95 -38.12 25.58
C LEU A 79 -66.67 -38.92 25.85
N SER A 80 -66.28 -39.73 24.87
CA SER A 80 -64.99 -40.42 24.86
C SER A 80 -64.20 -40.01 23.62
N TYR A 81 -62.89 -39.84 23.77
CA TYR A 81 -61.98 -39.62 22.64
C TYR A 81 -62.08 -40.74 21.59
N THR A 82 -62.34 -41.98 22.03
CA THR A 82 -62.48 -43.14 21.13
C THR A 82 -63.80 -43.15 20.36
N GLY A 83 -64.78 -42.33 20.76
CA GLY A 83 -66.08 -42.22 20.10
C GLY A 83 -66.17 -41.09 19.08
N LEU A 84 -65.09 -40.33 18.88
CA LEU A 84 -65.04 -39.22 17.93
C LEU A 84 -64.98 -39.72 16.49
N SER A 85 -65.55 -38.94 15.57
CA SER A 85 -65.32 -39.16 14.14
C SER A 85 -63.85 -38.93 13.80
N LYS A 86 -63.35 -39.61 12.75
CA LYS A 86 -61.96 -39.46 12.31
C LYS A 86 -61.55 -37.99 12.09
N PRO A 87 -62.35 -37.14 11.40
CA PRO A 87 -61.99 -35.73 11.25
C PRO A 87 -61.90 -34.97 12.58
N ALA A 88 -62.79 -35.25 13.53
CA ALA A 88 -62.75 -34.59 14.83
C ALA A 88 -61.51 -35.01 15.65
N SER A 89 -61.12 -36.29 15.57
CA SER A 89 -59.88 -36.78 16.16
C SER A 89 -58.66 -36.11 15.53
N ASP A 90 -58.61 -36.00 14.21
CA ASP A 90 -57.49 -35.40 13.46
C ASP A 90 -57.33 -33.89 13.80
N TYR A 91 -58.43 -33.15 13.95
CA TYR A 91 -58.38 -31.74 14.38
C TYR A 91 -57.89 -31.58 15.82
N LEU A 92 -58.36 -32.44 16.73
CA LEU A 92 -57.91 -32.41 18.12
C LEU A 92 -56.44 -32.80 18.26
N SER A 93 -55.97 -33.81 17.52
CA SER A 93 -54.55 -34.16 17.53
C SER A 93 -53.70 -33.01 16.98
N ALA A 94 -54.09 -32.39 15.86
CA ALA A 94 -53.39 -31.23 15.33
C ALA A 94 -53.37 -30.05 16.31
N LEU A 95 -54.46 -29.81 17.04
CA LEU A 95 -54.51 -28.76 18.06
C LEU A 95 -53.57 -29.06 19.24
N VAL A 96 -53.52 -30.32 19.71
CA VAL A 96 -52.61 -30.73 20.78
C VAL A 96 -51.16 -30.68 20.31
N ASP A 97 -50.86 -31.20 19.13
CA ASP A 97 -49.51 -31.19 18.57
C ASP A 97 -48.99 -29.76 18.38
N THR A 98 -49.83 -28.85 17.87
CA THR A 98 -49.47 -27.43 17.75
C THR A 98 -49.29 -26.77 19.10
N ALA A 99 -50.11 -27.10 20.11
CA ALA A 99 -49.92 -26.61 21.48
C ALA A 99 -48.57 -27.07 22.07
N MET A 100 -48.21 -28.33 21.85
CA MET A 100 -46.95 -28.91 22.33
C MET A 100 -45.74 -28.28 21.63
N VAL A 101 -45.81 -28.04 20.31
CA VAL A 101 -44.75 -27.37 19.54
C VAL A 101 -44.58 -25.92 19.98
N LEU A 102 -45.68 -25.20 20.23
CA LEU A 102 -45.67 -23.83 20.72
C LEU A 102 -45.31 -23.72 22.21
N GLY A 103 -45.28 -24.83 22.95
CA GLY A 103 -45.00 -24.86 24.38
C GLY A 103 -46.07 -24.15 25.22
N VAL A 104 -47.34 -24.14 24.79
CA VAL A 104 -48.43 -23.49 25.53
C VAL A 104 -49.03 -24.42 26.59
N ARG A 105 -49.54 -23.82 27.67
CA ARG A 105 -50.11 -24.55 28.83
C ARG A 105 -51.45 -25.21 28.52
N ASP A 106 -52.27 -24.57 27.72
CA ASP A 106 -53.61 -25.02 27.38
C ASP A 106 -53.95 -24.72 25.92
N THR A 107 -55.05 -25.31 25.44
CA THR A 107 -55.54 -25.06 24.08
C THR A 107 -56.42 -23.82 23.97
N SER A 108 -56.32 -22.88 24.92
CA SER A 108 -57.13 -21.65 24.91
C SER A 108 -56.58 -20.64 23.90
N LEU A 109 -57.47 -19.82 23.34
CA LEU A 109 -57.07 -18.75 22.42
C LEU A 109 -56.11 -17.75 23.09
N SER A 110 -56.27 -17.49 24.39
CA SER A 110 -55.40 -16.62 25.18
C SER A 110 -53.97 -17.11 25.29
N SER A 111 -53.73 -18.43 25.22
CA SER A 111 -52.39 -19.00 25.21
C SER A 111 -51.82 -19.10 23.79
N PHE A 112 -52.64 -19.49 22.81
CA PHE A 112 -52.21 -19.63 21.42
C PHE A 112 -51.85 -18.30 20.75
N MET A 113 -52.67 -17.26 20.93
CA MET A 113 -52.47 -15.99 20.22
C MET A 113 -51.11 -15.35 20.52
N PRO A 114 -50.66 -15.21 21.79
CA PRO A 114 -49.33 -14.70 22.10
C PRO A 114 -48.22 -15.61 21.56
N ALA A 115 -48.36 -16.93 21.67
CA ALA A 115 -47.34 -17.87 21.21
C ALA A 115 -47.13 -17.82 19.69
N VAL A 116 -48.23 -17.76 18.92
CA VAL A 116 -48.19 -17.59 17.46
C VAL A 116 -47.61 -16.22 17.09
N ASN A 117 -47.98 -15.14 17.80
CA ASN A 117 -47.45 -13.81 17.55
C ASN A 117 -45.93 -13.73 17.84
N ASN A 118 -45.47 -14.35 18.92
CA ASN A 118 -44.05 -14.44 19.25
C ASN A 118 -43.29 -15.20 18.17
N LEU A 119 -43.78 -16.38 17.77
CA LEU A 119 -43.16 -17.17 16.69
C LEU A 119 -43.12 -16.40 15.36
N THR A 120 -44.18 -15.66 15.05
CA THR A 120 -44.24 -14.82 13.85
C THR A 120 -43.24 -13.66 13.92
N SER A 121 -43.08 -13.05 15.10
CA SER A 121 -42.08 -12.02 15.34
C SER A 121 -40.67 -12.56 15.18
N ASP A 122 -40.37 -13.70 15.81
CA ASP A 122 -39.07 -14.38 15.73
C ASP A 122 -38.72 -14.75 14.28
N LEU A 123 -39.70 -15.25 13.52
CA LEU A 123 -39.56 -15.54 12.10
C LEU A 123 -39.19 -14.27 11.31
N LEU A 124 -39.89 -13.17 11.53
CA LEU A 124 -39.63 -11.90 10.84
C LEU A 124 -38.25 -11.33 11.18
N GLU A 125 -37.83 -11.43 12.43
CA GLU A 125 -36.49 -11.03 12.87
C GLU A 125 -35.40 -11.89 12.24
N ALA A 126 -35.60 -13.21 12.23
CA ALA A 126 -34.71 -14.16 11.59
C ALA A 126 -34.58 -13.86 10.09
N GLU A 127 -35.69 -13.65 9.37
CA GLU A 127 -35.68 -13.26 7.96
C GLU A 127 -34.95 -11.94 7.71
N LYS A 128 -35.17 -10.92 8.56
CA LYS A 128 -34.48 -9.62 8.45
C LYS A 128 -32.98 -9.78 8.64
N SER A 129 -32.55 -10.58 9.61
CA SER A 129 -31.15 -10.89 9.86
C SER A 129 -30.52 -11.65 8.68
N HIS A 130 -31.25 -12.62 8.12
CA HIS A 130 -30.82 -13.39 6.97
C HIS A 130 -30.60 -12.49 5.74
N ARG A 131 -31.59 -11.65 5.40
CA ARG A 131 -31.46 -10.67 4.30
C ARG A 131 -30.29 -9.71 4.50
N ARG A 132 -29.96 -9.36 5.74
CA ARG A 132 -28.78 -8.53 6.06
C ARG A 132 -27.48 -9.28 5.77
N LEU A 133 -27.35 -10.50 6.29
CA LEU A 133 -26.17 -11.34 6.07
C LEU A 133 -25.96 -11.62 4.57
N GLU A 134 -27.01 -11.89 3.81
CA GLU A 134 -26.91 -12.07 2.35
C GLU A 134 -26.39 -10.82 1.63
N ARG A 135 -26.75 -9.62 2.09
CA ARG A 135 -26.24 -8.36 1.53
C ARG A 135 -24.75 -8.19 1.86
N GLU A 136 -24.37 -8.44 3.11
CA GLU A 136 -22.97 -8.37 3.55
C GLU A 136 -22.10 -9.40 2.80
N LEU A 137 -22.60 -10.62 2.63
CA LEU A 137 -21.92 -11.69 1.89
C LEU A 137 -21.72 -11.32 0.42
N ARG A 138 -22.73 -10.73 -0.24
CA ARG A 138 -22.60 -10.21 -1.61
C ARG A 138 -21.56 -9.09 -1.70
N ALA A 139 -21.54 -8.15 -0.74
CA ALA A 139 -20.54 -7.10 -0.69
C ALA A 139 -19.12 -7.66 -0.49
N LEU A 140 -18.94 -8.63 0.41
CA LEU A 140 -17.67 -9.30 0.64
C LEU A 140 -17.18 -10.04 -0.61
N ARG A 141 -18.06 -10.76 -1.32
CA ARG A 141 -17.71 -11.41 -2.60
C ARG A 141 -17.22 -10.40 -3.65
N LYS A 142 -17.90 -9.25 -3.78
CA LYS A 142 -17.46 -8.18 -4.69
C LYS A 142 -16.09 -7.61 -4.31
N ARG A 143 -15.87 -7.34 -3.01
CA ARG A 143 -14.58 -6.87 -2.49
C ARG A 143 -13.47 -7.88 -2.75
N LEU A 144 -13.71 -9.15 -2.47
CA LEU A 144 -12.75 -10.23 -2.73
C LEU A 144 -12.36 -10.28 -4.20
N GLY A 145 -13.33 -10.19 -5.11
CA GLY A 145 -13.06 -10.11 -6.55
C GLY A 145 -12.16 -8.93 -6.93
N ALA A 146 -12.46 -7.74 -6.41
CA ALA A 146 -11.63 -6.55 -6.66
C ALA A 146 -10.21 -6.70 -6.09
N THR A 147 -10.07 -7.24 -4.87
CA THR A 147 -8.76 -7.48 -4.24
C THR A 147 -7.94 -8.52 -5.00
N LEU A 148 -8.56 -9.58 -5.52
CA LEU A 148 -7.89 -10.58 -6.34
C LEU A 148 -7.38 -10.00 -7.68
N MET A 149 -8.18 -9.14 -8.32
CA MET A 149 -7.74 -8.43 -9.53
C MET A 149 -6.56 -7.52 -9.23
N LEU A 150 -6.62 -6.72 -8.15
CA LEU A 150 -5.53 -5.84 -7.72
C LEU A 150 -4.25 -6.62 -7.39
N ARG A 151 -4.38 -7.79 -6.76
CA ARG A 151 -3.23 -8.68 -6.49
C ARG A 151 -2.57 -9.12 -7.81
N ASN A 152 -3.37 -9.50 -8.80
CA ASN A 152 -2.82 -9.94 -10.10
C ASN A 152 -2.10 -8.79 -10.82
N THR A 153 -2.65 -7.58 -10.81
CA THR A 153 -1.98 -6.41 -11.42
C THR A 153 -0.69 -6.08 -10.68
N LEU A 154 -0.68 -6.10 -9.35
CA LEU A 154 0.54 -5.92 -8.55
C LEU A 154 1.60 -6.96 -8.88
N GLN A 155 1.21 -8.23 -9.04
CA GLN A 155 2.14 -9.29 -9.42
C GLN A 155 2.75 -9.04 -10.80
N GLU A 156 1.97 -8.57 -11.77
CA GLU A 156 2.48 -8.20 -13.09
C GLU A 156 3.45 -7.02 -13.02
N ASP A 157 3.13 -6.00 -12.23
CA ASP A 157 3.99 -4.82 -12.07
C ASP A 157 5.29 -5.13 -11.34
N VAL A 158 5.24 -6.01 -10.32
CA VAL A 158 6.45 -6.58 -9.69
C VAL A 158 7.30 -7.32 -10.73
N ASN A 159 6.69 -8.15 -11.57
CA ASN A 159 7.44 -8.88 -12.59
C ASN A 159 8.07 -7.93 -13.64
N LYS A 160 7.38 -6.85 -14.02
CA LYS A 160 7.92 -5.82 -14.93
C LYS A 160 9.08 -5.05 -14.28
N THR A 161 8.92 -4.64 -13.03
CA THR A 161 9.94 -3.88 -12.30
C THR A 161 11.20 -4.71 -12.05
N VAL A 162 11.06 -6.00 -11.71
CA VAL A 162 12.20 -6.93 -11.60
C VAL A 162 12.95 -7.02 -12.93
N LYS A 163 12.26 -7.14 -14.06
CA LYS A 163 12.89 -7.16 -15.38
C LYS A 163 13.62 -5.86 -15.71
N SER A 164 12.99 -4.70 -15.49
CA SER A 164 13.64 -3.41 -15.73
C SER A 164 14.84 -3.18 -14.82
N GLN A 165 14.75 -3.62 -13.55
CA GLN A 165 15.84 -3.50 -12.60
C GLN A 165 17.04 -4.35 -13.01
N ALA A 166 16.83 -5.57 -13.52
CA ALA A 166 17.91 -6.39 -14.06
C ALA A 166 18.63 -5.71 -15.23
N VAL A 167 17.88 -5.10 -16.15
CA VAL A 167 18.45 -4.34 -17.29
C VAL A 167 19.24 -3.13 -16.80
N GLU A 168 18.69 -2.33 -15.89
CA GLU A 168 19.40 -1.15 -15.37
C GLU A 168 20.62 -1.52 -14.53
N SER A 169 20.57 -2.64 -13.79
CA SER A 169 21.74 -3.18 -13.08
C SER A 169 22.86 -3.54 -14.04
N ALA A 170 22.56 -4.27 -15.12
CA ALA A 170 23.56 -4.63 -16.12
C ALA A 170 24.16 -3.39 -16.81
N LYS A 171 23.34 -2.38 -17.12
CA LYS A 171 23.84 -1.09 -17.66
C LYS A 171 24.70 -0.33 -16.66
N ALA A 172 24.34 -0.36 -15.36
CA ALA A 172 25.12 0.29 -14.32
C ALA A 172 26.49 -0.37 -14.15
N GLU A 173 26.54 -1.71 -14.19
CA GLU A 173 27.80 -2.47 -14.20
C GLU A 173 28.67 -2.14 -15.43
N GLU A 174 28.07 -2.09 -16.63
CA GLU A 174 28.79 -1.67 -17.85
C GLU A 174 29.37 -0.26 -17.72
N ARG A 175 28.58 0.69 -17.19
CA ARG A 175 29.04 2.07 -16.95
C ARG A 175 30.18 2.14 -15.93
N LEU A 176 30.14 1.32 -14.87
CA LEU A 176 31.21 1.23 -13.89
C LEU A 176 32.51 0.74 -14.53
N LEU A 177 32.45 -0.33 -15.33
CA LEU A 177 33.62 -0.84 -16.06
C LEU A 177 34.18 0.20 -17.04
N ASN A 178 33.31 0.91 -17.77
CA ASN A 178 33.73 1.99 -18.66
C ASN A 178 34.37 3.15 -17.90
N MET A 179 33.84 3.52 -16.74
CA MET A 179 34.42 4.55 -15.88
C MET A 179 35.82 4.14 -15.39
N ASP A 180 35.99 2.89 -14.96
CA ASP A 180 37.29 2.35 -14.53
C ASP A 180 38.31 2.36 -15.68
N PHE A 181 37.88 2.01 -16.89
CA PHE A 181 38.72 2.11 -18.09
C PHE A 181 39.13 3.55 -18.39
N VAL A 182 38.18 4.50 -18.41
CA VAL A 182 38.45 5.91 -18.69
C VAL A 182 39.37 6.52 -17.64
N THR A 183 39.16 6.22 -16.36
CA THR A 183 40.01 6.71 -15.27
C THR A 183 41.42 6.12 -15.34
N ALA A 184 41.57 4.84 -15.69
CA ALA A 184 42.88 4.23 -15.94
C ALA A 184 43.59 4.90 -17.13
N LYS A 185 42.86 5.15 -18.23
CA LYS A 185 43.42 5.81 -19.43
C LYS A 185 43.83 7.25 -19.15
N ALA A 186 43.03 8.00 -18.40
CA ALA A 186 43.37 9.36 -17.97
C ALA A 186 44.67 9.39 -17.15
N LYS A 187 44.85 8.45 -16.22
CA LYS A 187 46.10 8.30 -15.45
C LYS A 187 47.31 7.96 -16.35
N GLU A 188 47.15 7.07 -17.31
CA GLU A 188 48.21 6.71 -18.27
C GLU A 188 48.63 7.92 -19.11
N LEU A 189 47.65 8.65 -19.66
CA LEU A 189 47.89 9.85 -20.46
C LEU A 189 48.54 10.96 -19.61
N GLY A 190 48.11 11.14 -18.36
CA GLY A 190 48.75 12.04 -17.40
C GLY A 190 50.23 11.74 -17.22
N LYS A 191 50.57 10.47 -16.92
CA LYS A 191 51.97 10.02 -16.80
C LYS A 191 52.77 10.18 -18.10
N ARG A 192 52.14 10.04 -19.27
CA ARG A 192 52.80 10.24 -20.57
C ARG A 192 53.06 11.71 -20.83
N ARG A 193 52.11 12.58 -20.47
CA ARG A 193 52.24 14.03 -20.52
C ARG A 193 53.36 14.52 -19.61
N GLU A 194 53.38 14.11 -18.33
CA GLU A 194 54.44 14.44 -17.38
C GLU A 194 55.83 14.04 -17.90
N ARG A 195 55.95 12.84 -18.48
CA ARG A 195 57.21 12.39 -19.11
C ARG A 195 57.61 13.25 -20.31
N ALA A 196 56.66 13.62 -21.17
CA ALA A 196 56.93 14.48 -22.32
C ALA A 196 57.32 15.90 -21.87
N GLU A 197 56.63 16.47 -20.89
CA GLU A 197 56.96 17.77 -20.29
C GLU A 197 58.37 17.75 -19.68
N ALA A 198 58.71 16.70 -18.90
CA ALA A 198 60.07 16.53 -18.36
C ALA A 198 61.14 16.44 -19.47
N GLN A 199 60.84 15.77 -20.60
CA GLN A 199 61.74 15.74 -21.75
C GLN A 199 61.92 17.11 -22.39
N LEU A 200 60.87 17.90 -22.55
CA LEU A 200 60.95 19.26 -23.09
C LEU A 200 61.79 20.17 -22.18
N VAL A 201 61.57 20.09 -20.86
CA VAL A 201 62.36 20.83 -19.87
C VAL A 201 63.83 20.41 -19.91
N SER A 202 64.13 19.10 -19.95
CA SER A 202 65.52 18.60 -20.02
C SER A 202 66.28 19.04 -21.26
N ARG A 203 65.57 19.34 -22.35
CA ARG A 203 66.13 19.82 -23.62
C ARG A 203 66.21 21.35 -23.70
N ASN A 204 65.91 22.06 -22.61
CA ASN A 204 65.84 23.53 -22.54
C ASN A 204 64.99 24.11 -23.68
N MET A 205 63.81 23.54 -23.93
CA MET A 205 62.89 24.09 -24.92
C MET A 205 62.50 25.53 -24.54
N ASP A 206 62.64 26.45 -25.50
CA ASP A 206 62.21 27.83 -25.34
C ASP A 206 60.66 27.91 -25.36
N PRO A 207 60.02 28.46 -24.31
CA PRO A 207 58.56 28.64 -24.26
C PRO A 207 58.00 29.49 -25.41
N SER A 208 58.82 30.31 -26.09
CA SER A 208 58.42 31.09 -27.27
C SER A 208 58.01 30.22 -28.48
N VAL A 209 58.49 28.97 -28.55
CA VAL A 209 58.22 28.01 -29.65
C VAL A 209 56.96 27.17 -29.38
N THR A 210 56.24 27.44 -28.28
CA THR A 210 54.99 26.75 -27.97
C THR A 210 53.92 27.11 -29.00
N HIS A 211 53.06 26.16 -29.37
CA HIS A 211 51.96 26.41 -30.32
C HIS A 211 51.13 27.64 -29.93
N GLN A 212 50.81 27.79 -28.63
CA GLN A 212 50.07 28.95 -28.14
C GLN A 212 50.82 30.28 -28.38
N ALA A 213 52.13 30.32 -28.13
CA ALA A 213 52.95 31.51 -28.36
C ALA A 213 53.07 31.83 -29.86
N ILE A 214 53.21 30.82 -30.72
CA ILE A 214 53.24 30.98 -32.18
C ILE A 214 51.91 31.49 -32.72
N VAL A 215 50.79 30.95 -32.22
CA VAL A 215 49.45 31.43 -32.59
C VAL A 215 49.28 32.89 -32.17
N GLN A 216 49.62 33.23 -30.93
CA GLN A 216 49.53 34.59 -30.44
C GLN A 216 50.41 35.57 -31.24
N LEU A 217 51.65 35.17 -31.55
CA LEU A 217 52.54 35.95 -32.41
C LEU A 217 51.97 36.12 -33.83
N SER A 218 51.29 35.09 -34.36
CA SER A 218 50.65 35.17 -35.67
C SER A 218 49.44 36.10 -35.68
N GLU A 219 48.67 36.11 -34.59
CA GLU A 219 47.55 37.03 -34.35
C GLU A 219 48.08 38.47 -34.24
N ASP A 220 49.16 38.70 -33.48
CA ASP A 220 49.81 40.01 -33.33
C ASP A 220 50.38 40.51 -34.67
N VAL A 221 51.03 39.64 -35.44
CA VAL A 221 51.53 39.99 -36.79
C VAL A 221 50.37 40.31 -37.73
N ALA A 222 49.25 39.60 -37.64
CA ALA A 222 48.08 39.90 -38.44
C ALA A 222 47.46 41.24 -38.06
N ALA A 223 47.38 41.56 -36.76
CA ALA A 223 46.92 42.85 -36.26
C ALA A 223 47.84 43.99 -36.71
N LEU A 224 49.15 43.84 -36.54
CA LEU A 224 50.14 44.82 -37.01
C LEU A 224 50.08 45.00 -38.54
N LYS A 225 49.88 43.94 -39.31
CA LYS A 225 49.66 44.05 -40.76
C LYS A 225 48.40 44.86 -41.07
N GLN A 226 47.30 44.65 -40.34
CA GLN A 226 46.08 45.44 -40.50
C GLN A 226 46.28 46.93 -40.17
N GLU A 227 47.15 47.28 -39.22
CA GLU A 227 47.50 48.67 -38.90
C GLU A 227 48.50 49.30 -39.88
N ILE A 228 49.42 48.51 -40.43
CA ILE A 228 50.41 48.98 -41.41
C ILE A 228 49.75 49.27 -42.77
N ILE A 229 48.73 48.52 -43.19
CA ILE A 229 48.03 48.75 -44.47
C ILE A 229 47.50 50.19 -44.62
N PRO A 230 46.71 50.75 -43.70
CA PRO A 230 46.24 52.14 -43.79
C PRO A 230 47.37 53.15 -43.61
N SER A 231 48.37 52.85 -42.76
CA SER A 231 49.53 53.73 -42.57
C SER A 231 50.39 53.83 -43.84
N LYS A 232 50.57 52.71 -44.55
CA LYS A 232 51.28 52.66 -45.84
C LYS A 232 50.50 53.37 -46.94
N LYS A 233 49.16 53.20 -47.01
CA LYS A 233 48.30 53.98 -47.92
C LYS A 233 48.37 55.48 -47.67
N LYS A 234 48.51 55.91 -46.41
CA LYS A 234 48.72 57.32 -46.07
C LYS A 234 50.11 57.82 -46.47
N LEU A 235 51.12 56.96 -46.45
CA LEU A 235 52.50 57.31 -46.78
C LEU A 235 52.79 57.29 -48.28
N GLU A 236 52.08 56.46 -49.06
CA GLU A 236 52.24 56.26 -50.51
C GLU A 236 52.25 57.57 -51.32
N PRO A 237 51.36 58.56 -51.08
CA PRO A 237 51.40 59.85 -51.76
C PRO A 237 52.62 60.72 -51.42
N TYR A 238 53.31 60.43 -50.31
CA TYR A 238 54.48 61.18 -49.84
C TYR A 238 55.81 60.52 -50.23
N MET A 239 55.80 59.31 -50.81
CA MET A 239 57.05 58.60 -51.18
C MET A 239 57.79 59.25 -52.36
N ASP A 240 57.10 60.05 -53.17
CA ASP A 240 57.70 60.79 -54.30
C ASP A 240 58.34 62.13 -53.86
N LEU A 241 58.10 62.55 -52.61
CA LEU A 241 58.69 63.75 -52.03
C LEU A 241 60.07 63.45 -51.45
N SER A 242 61.02 64.37 -51.63
CA SER A 242 62.36 64.19 -51.07
C SER A 242 62.30 64.24 -49.53
N PRO A 243 63.09 63.43 -48.79
CA PRO A 243 63.10 63.42 -47.33
C PRO A 243 63.49 64.76 -46.66
N ASN A 244 64.03 65.72 -47.42
CA ASN A 244 64.36 67.07 -46.95
C ASN A 244 63.17 68.03 -47.16
N PRO A 245 62.61 68.64 -46.10
CA PRO A 245 61.39 69.46 -46.18
C PRO A 245 61.52 70.69 -47.10
N SER A 246 62.72 71.25 -47.25
CA SER A 246 62.96 72.40 -48.13
C SER A 246 62.89 72.02 -49.61
N LEU A 247 63.40 70.83 -49.98
CA LEU A 247 63.37 70.32 -51.35
C LEU A 247 61.98 69.75 -51.73
N ALA A 248 61.24 69.22 -50.75
CA ALA A 248 59.86 68.81 -50.94
C ALA A 248 58.93 69.98 -51.28
N GLN A 249 59.10 71.14 -50.61
CA GLN A 249 58.35 72.36 -50.94
C GLN A 249 58.61 72.84 -52.37
N VAL A 250 59.86 72.77 -52.85
CA VAL A 250 60.20 73.14 -54.23
C VAL A 250 59.50 72.22 -55.23
N LYS A 251 59.55 70.90 -55.03
CA LYS A 251 58.87 69.94 -55.91
C LYS A 251 57.33 70.07 -55.89
N ILE A 252 56.74 70.41 -54.74
CA ILE A 252 55.29 70.68 -54.64
C ILE A 252 54.93 71.94 -55.44
N GLU A 253 55.75 73.00 -55.37
CA GLU A 253 55.52 74.23 -56.14
C GLU A 253 55.77 74.03 -57.64
N GLU A 254 56.74 73.21 -58.04
CA GLU A 254 56.94 72.81 -59.45
C GLU A 254 55.73 72.02 -59.99
N ALA A 255 55.27 71.00 -59.25
CA ALA A 255 54.09 70.22 -59.64
C ALA A 255 52.80 71.07 -59.68
N LYS A 256 52.63 72.04 -58.76
CA LYS A 256 51.52 73.01 -58.82
C LYS A 256 51.57 73.87 -60.07
N ARG A 257 52.78 74.29 -60.50
CA ARG A 257 52.94 75.06 -61.74
C ARG A 257 52.66 74.20 -62.98
N GLU A 258 53.07 72.95 -62.99
CA GLU A 258 52.75 72.00 -64.08
C GLU A 258 51.24 71.68 -64.14
N LEU A 259 50.57 71.52 -62.99
CA LEU A 259 49.13 71.28 -62.91
C LEU A 259 48.33 72.52 -63.34
N ALA A 260 48.73 73.72 -62.91
CA ALA A 260 48.15 74.96 -63.40
C ALA A 260 48.34 75.13 -64.92
N ALA A 261 49.47 74.68 -65.47
CA ALA A 261 49.70 74.68 -66.92
C ALA A 261 48.82 73.66 -67.67
N LEU A 262 48.62 72.46 -67.10
CA LEU A 262 47.74 71.43 -67.66
C LEU A 262 46.25 71.78 -67.53
N ASP A 263 45.79 72.35 -66.41
CA ASP A 263 44.44 72.88 -66.25
C ASP A 263 44.19 74.02 -67.23
N SER A 264 45.16 74.91 -67.43
CA SER A 264 45.06 75.96 -68.46
C SER A 264 44.98 75.35 -69.87
N GLN A 265 45.67 74.24 -70.15
CA GLN A 265 45.54 73.49 -71.42
C GLN A 265 44.20 72.74 -71.53
N LEU A 266 43.62 72.30 -70.42
CA LEU A 266 42.35 71.57 -70.39
C LEU A 266 41.17 72.55 -70.52
N GLU A 267 41.24 73.72 -69.88
CA GLU A 267 40.32 74.84 -70.12
C GLU A 267 40.37 75.31 -71.59
N LEU A 268 41.56 75.35 -72.22
CA LEU A 268 41.72 75.62 -73.65
C LEU A 268 41.14 74.54 -74.58
N ASN A 269 41.07 73.28 -74.11
CA ASN A 269 40.53 72.16 -74.88
C ASN A 269 39.04 71.88 -74.57
N MET A 270 38.46 72.53 -73.56
CA MET A 270 37.04 72.42 -73.21
C MET A 270 36.16 73.54 -73.80
N ASP A 271 36.73 74.49 -74.53
CA ASP A 271 35.99 75.48 -75.34
C ASP A 271 35.63 74.95 -76.75
N PHE A 272 35.04 73.75 -76.82
CA PHE A 272 34.26 73.29 -77.99
C PHE A 272 33.12 72.33 -77.59
N LYS A 273 31.90 72.91 -77.58
CA LYS A 273 30.52 72.37 -77.47
C LYS A 273 29.93 72.07 -76.09
#